data_AF-A0A6L7I6G7-F1
#
_entry.id   AF-A0A6L7I6G7-F1
#
_cell.length_a   1.000
_cell.length_b   1.000
_cell.length_c   1.000
_cell.angle_alpha   90.00
_cell.angle_beta   90.00
_cell.angle_gamma   90.00
#
_symmetry.space_group_name_H-M   'P 1'
#
loop_
_entity.id
_entity.type
_entity.pdbx_description
1 polymer ?
#
loop_
_entity_poly.entity_id
_entity_poly.type
_entity_poly.pdbx_seq_one_letter_code
_entity_poly.pdbx_strand_id
1 'polypeptide(L)'
;MNLRYLIGLCLFLVGCDGDGIKDKDPDERMVREAMCAVASERFQLYDEAKRHRAHGIEAGRIRFNRDGTPNDFTEQIHKVRPMMNNLSKDYNAEYLKTRCDKKITVGEFNSA
;
A
#
# COMPACT_ATOMS: atom_id res chain seq x y z
N MET A 1 24.74 9.40 48.43
CA MET A 1 25.43 9.28 47.11
C MET A 1 24.62 8.30 46.27
N ASN A 2 23.63 8.80 45.54
CA ASN A 2 23.68 9.07 44.09
C ASN A 2 23.91 7.81 43.23
N LEU A 3 22.82 7.22 42.76
CA LEU A 3 22.80 6.50 41.49
C LEU A 3 21.49 6.80 40.75
N ARG A 4 21.44 8.00 40.18
CA ARG A 4 20.45 8.42 39.18
C ARG A 4 21.01 8.08 37.80
N TYR A 5 20.60 6.94 37.24
CA TYR A 5 20.74 6.58 35.83
C TYR A 5 19.68 5.49 35.58
N LEU A 6 18.91 5.43 34.50
CA LEU A 6 18.59 6.32 33.39
C LEU A 6 17.57 5.48 32.59
N ILE A 7 16.67 6.14 31.85
CA ILE A 7 15.95 5.57 30.70
C ILE A 7 14.81 4.60 31.11
N GLY A 8 13.54 5.01 31.16
CA GLY A 8 12.86 5.72 30.08
C GLY A 8 12.62 4.78 28.90
N LEU A 9 12.01 3.62 29.14
CA LEU A 9 11.61 2.70 28.08
C LEU A 9 10.44 3.32 27.31
N CYS A 10 10.78 4.15 26.32
CA CYS A 10 9.87 4.68 25.33
C CYS A 10 9.07 3.53 24.72
N LEU A 11 7.75 3.61 24.89
CA LEU A 11 6.75 2.93 24.08
C LEU A 11 6.95 3.34 22.62
N PHE A 12 7.85 2.67 21.90
CA PHE A 12 7.85 2.70 20.44
C PHE A 12 6.66 1.88 19.96
N LEU A 13 5.48 2.49 19.97
CA LEU A 13 4.45 2.19 18.98
C LEU A 13 5.07 2.55 17.63
N VAL A 14 5.74 1.58 17.01
CA VAL A 14 6.19 1.64 15.62
C VAL A 14 4.93 1.53 14.75
N GLY A 15 4.14 2.59 14.76
CA GLY A 15 2.90 2.74 14.00
C GLY A 15 3.07 3.91 13.06
N CYS A 16 3.93 3.76 12.05
CA CYS A 16 4.02 4.65 10.90
C CYS A 16 4.74 3.90 9.78
N ASP A 17 4.06 2.91 9.20
CA ASP A 17 4.35 2.46 7.84
C ASP A 17 3.76 3.52 6.90
N GLY A 18 4.38 4.71 6.93
CA GLY A 18 3.99 5.86 6.14
C GLY A 18 4.83 5.85 4.88
N ASP A 19 4.28 5.31 3.80
CA ASP A 19 4.82 5.33 2.43
C ASP A 19 5.02 6.75 1.83
N GLY A 20 5.02 7.79 2.67
CA GLY A 20 5.22 9.19 2.29
C GLY A 20 4.03 9.83 1.57
N ILE A 21 2.95 9.08 1.30
CA ILE A 21 1.83 9.59 0.51
C ILE A 21 0.66 9.93 1.42
N LYS A 22 0.22 11.19 1.29
CA LYS A 22 -0.90 11.73 2.04
C LYS A 22 -2.20 11.44 1.31
N ASP A 23 -2.81 10.30 1.62
CA ASP A 23 -4.21 10.06 1.26
C ASP A 23 -5.10 10.99 2.09
N LYS A 24 -6.17 11.54 1.50
CA LYS A 24 -7.07 12.43 2.25
C LYS A 24 -7.99 11.67 3.17
N ASP A 25 -8.33 10.44 2.81
CA ASP A 25 -9.24 9.57 3.55
C ASP A 25 -8.95 8.09 3.27
N PRO A 26 -9.56 7.17 4.04
CA PRO A 26 -9.37 5.74 3.84
C PRO A 26 -9.84 5.22 2.47
N ASP A 27 -10.81 5.88 1.83
CA ASP A 27 -11.33 5.47 0.52
C ASP A 27 -10.29 5.74 -0.58
N GLU A 28 -9.65 6.92 -0.57
CA GLU A 28 -8.53 7.24 -1.45
C GLU A 28 -7.36 6.25 -1.25
N ARG A 29 -7.05 5.92 0.01
CA ARG A 29 -6.02 4.92 0.33
C ARG A 29 -6.38 3.55 -0.25
N MET A 30 -7.61 3.08 -0.08
CA MET A 30 -8.08 1.80 -0.63
C MET A 30 -7.91 1.75 -2.15
N VAL A 31 -8.25 2.82 -2.87
CA VAL A 31 -8.07 2.86 -4.34
C VAL A 31 -6.59 2.77 -4.71
N ARG A 32 -5.73 3.55 -4.04
CA ARG A 32 -4.29 3.55 -4.30
C ARG A 32 -3.66 2.19 -4.02
N GLU A 33 -3.97 1.58 -2.89
CA GLU A 33 -3.47 0.24 -2.53
C GLU A 33 -3.97 -0.83 -3.51
N ALA A 34 -5.20 -0.71 -3.99
CA ALA A 34 -5.72 -1.63 -4.99
C ALA A 34 -4.94 -1.52 -6.31
N MET A 35 -4.66 -0.29 -6.75
CA MET A 35 -3.86 -0.04 -7.95
C MET A 35 -2.42 -0.52 -7.79
N CYS A 36 -1.76 -0.25 -6.66
CA CYS A 36 -0.40 -0.73 -6.40
C CYS A 36 -0.32 -2.26 -6.25
N ALA A 37 -1.32 -2.90 -5.65
CA ALA A 37 -1.37 -4.37 -5.59
C ALA A 37 -1.45 -4.97 -7.00
N VAL A 38 -2.35 -4.47 -7.86
CA VAL A 38 -2.46 -4.95 -9.24
C VAL A 38 -1.20 -4.65 -10.04
N ALA A 39 -0.65 -3.44 -9.94
CA ALA A 39 0.58 -3.09 -10.64
C ALA A 39 1.75 -4.00 -10.21
N SER A 40 1.87 -4.30 -8.91
CA SER A 40 2.90 -5.20 -8.37
C SER A 40 2.76 -6.62 -8.94
N GLU A 41 1.53 -7.13 -9.02
CA GLU A 41 1.25 -8.45 -9.60
C GLU A 41 1.64 -8.52 -11.08
N ARG A 42 1.47 -7.42 -11.84
CA ARG A 42 1.92 -7.37 -13.24
C ARG A 42 3.41 -7.58 -13.40
N PHE A 43 4.22 -7.20 -12.41
CA PHE A 43 5.66 -7.43 -12.38
C PHE A 43 6.07 -8.65 -11.56
N GLN A 44 5.11 -9.52 -11.20
CA GLN A 44 5.32 -10.73 -10.38
C GLN A 44 5.92 -10.42 -9.00
N LEU A 45 5.72 -9.20 -8.48
CA LEU A 45 6.19 -8.75 -7.18
C LEU A 45 5.17 -9.14 -6.09
N TYR A 46 5.02 -10.43 -5.85
CA TYR A 46 3.93 -10.95 -5.01
C TYR A 46 4.02 -10.53 -3.54
N ASP A 47 5.22 -10.35 -3.00
CA ASP A 47 5.40 -9.85 -1.63
C ASP A 47 4.96 -8.39 -1.50
N GLU A 48 5.25 -7.56 -2.50
CA GLU A 48 4.77 -6.17 -2.57
C GLU A 48 3.24 -6.13 -2.74
N ALA A 49 2.69 -6.95 -3.64
CA ALA A 49 1.25 -7.07 -3.81
C ALA A 49 0.55 -7.49 -2.50
N LYS A 50 1.14 -8.42 -1.75
CA LYS A 50 0.62 -8.86 -0.44
C LYS A 50 0.63 -7.73 0.59
N ARG A 51 1.68 -6.90 0.60
CA ARG A 51 1.76 -5.73 1.49
C ARG A 51 0.66 -4.72 1.19
N HIS A 52 0.50 -4.34 -0.08
CA HIS A 52 -0.57 -3.43 -0.51
C HIS A 52 -1.96 -3.95 -0.19
N ARG A 53 -2.19 -5.27 -0.33
CA ARG A 53 -3.45 -5.89 0.08
C ARG A 53 -3.73 -5.73 1.58
N ALA A 54 -2.71 -5.91 2.42
CA ALA A 54 -2.87 -5.73 3.86
C ALA A 54 -3.17 -4.27 4.22
N HIS A 55 -2.48 -3.32 3.60
CA HIS A 55 -2.72 -1.88 3.78
C HIS A 55 -4.14 -1.47 3.35
N GLY A 56 -4.63 -1.99 2.23
CA GLY A 56 -5.98 -1.73 1.74
C GLY A 56 -7.08 -2.32 2.62
N ILE A 57 -6.88 -3.53 3.14
CA ILE A 57 -7.80 -4.14 4.13
C ILE A 57 -7.83 -3.28 5.40
N GLU A 58 -6.69 -2.81 5.88
CA GLU A 58 -6.61 -1.94 7.05
C GLU A 58 -7.32 -0.60 6.81
N ALA A 59 -7.15 0.02 5.64
CA ALA A 59 -7.88 1.22 5.27
C ALA A 59 -9.40 1.01 5.29
N GLY A 60 -9.88 -0.12 4.74
CA GLY A 60 -11.31 -0.47 4.82
C GLY A 60 -11.80 -0.72 6.24
N ARG A 61 -10.96 -1.24 7.14
CA ARG A 61 -11.27 -1.36 8.57
C ARG A 61 -11.40 0.02 9.23
N ILE A 62 -10.51 0.95 8.89
CA ILE A 62 -10.58 2.34 9.38
C ILE A 62 -11.89 3.01 8.91
N ARG A 63 -12.27 2.84 7.64
CA ARG A 63 -13.54 3.33 7.10
C ARG A 63 -14.74 2.76 7.86
N PHE A 64 -14.77 1.45 8.05
CA PHE A 64 -15.86 0.80 8.78
C PHE A 64 -16.02 1.38 10.20
N ASN A 65 -14.91 1.63 10.92
CA ASN A 65 -14.98 2.24 12.25
C ASN A 65 -15.46 3.70 12.21
N ARG A 66 -15.27 4.41 11.09
CA ARG A 66 -15.68 5.81 10.90
C ARG A 66 -17.19 5.93 10.66
N ASP A 67 -17.75 5.13 9.76
CA ASP A 67 -19.10 5.34 9.23
C ASP A 67 -19.94 4.06 9.09
N GLY A 68 -19.42 2.90 9.48
CA GLY A 68 -20.12 1.61 9.38
C GLY A 68 -20.12 0.99 7.99
N THR A 69 -19.47 1.60 6.99
CA THR A 69 -19.42 1.05 5.63
C THR A 69 -18.58 -0.24 5.59
N PRO A 70 -19.14 -1.38 5.15
CA PRO A 70 -18.39 -2.64 5.08
C PRO A 70 -17.13 -2.53 4.22
N ASN A 71 -16.11 -3.33 4.55
CA ASN A 71 -14.87 -3.35 3.79
C ASN A 71 -15.07 -4.03 2.42
N ASP A 72 -14.88 -3.27 1.35
CA ASP A 72 -15.03 -3.71 -0.04
C ASP A 72 -13.70 -3.78 -0.80
N PHE A 73 -12.55 -3.80 -0.10
CA PHE A 73 -11.24 -3.70 -0.73
C PHE A 73 -10.99 -4.75 -1.82
N THR A 74 -11.40 -6.01 -1.57
CA THR A 74 -11.28 -7.09 -2.58
C THR A 74 -12.09 -6.78 -3.84
N GLU A 75 -13.25 -6.15 -3.70
CA GLU A 75 -14.05 -5.69 -4.85
C GLU A 75 -13.34 -4.56 -5.59
N GLN A 76 -12.69 -3.64 -4.87
CA GLN A 76 -11.88 -2.60 -5.50
C GLN A 76 -10.74 -3.16 -6.34
N ILE A 77 -10.04 -4.19 -5.88
CA ILE A 77 -9.02 -4.91 -6.68
C ILE A 77 -9.63 -5.40 -8.00
N HIS A 78 -10.82 -6.02 -7.95
CA HIS A 78 -11.49 -6.49 -9.15
C HIS A 78 -11.90 -5.36 -10.09
N LYS A 79 -12.34 -4.21 -9.55
CA LYS A 79 -12.71 -3.02 -10.33
C LYS A 79 -11.50 -2.39 -11.03
N VAL A 80 -10.36 -2.23 -10.34
CA VAL A 80 -9.19 -1.56 -10.91
C VAL A 80 -8.38 -2.46 -11.85
N ARG A 81 -8.46 -3.79 -11.69
CA ARG A 81 -7.63 -4.74 -12.45
C ARG A 81 -7.78 -4.63 -13.97
N PRO A 82 -8.98 -4.60 -14.57
CA PRO A 82 -9.12 -4.42 -16.02
C PRO A 82 -8.49 -3.13 -16.52
N MET A 83 -8.70 -2.03 -15.78
CA MET A 83 -8.13 -0.72 -16.12
C MET A 83 -6.60 -0.78 -16.10
N MET A 84 -6.01 -1.26 -15.01
CA MET A 84 -4.56 -1.37 -14.86
C MET A 84 -3.93 -2.32 -15.88
N ASN A 85 -4.62 -3.40 -16.25
CA ASN A 85 -4.20 -4.35 -17.29
C ASN A 85 -4.18 -3.73 -18.70
N ASN A 86 -5.11 -2.81 -18.98
CA ASN A 86 -5.17 -2.10 -20.26
C ASN A 86 -4.12 -0.98 -20.37
N LEU A 87 -3.57 -0.52 -19.25
CA LEU A 87 -2.47 0.46 -19.25
C LEU A 87 -1.13 -0.20 -19.57
N SER A 88 -0.19 0.59 -20.08
CA SER A 88 1.14 0.09 -20.48
C SER A 88 1.94 -0.41 -19.28
N LYS A 89 2.94 -1.26 -19.52
CA LYS A 89 3.91 -1.66 -18.49
C LYS A 89 4.62 -0.43 -17.92
N ASP A 90 5.02 0.52 -18.77
CA ASP A 90 5.66 1.77 -18.32
C ASP A 90 4.78 2.57 -17.37
N TYR A 91 3.48 2.67 -17.65
CA TYR A 91 2.54 3.34 -16.75
C TYR A 91 2.51 2.65 -15.39
N ASN A 92 2.40 1.32 -15.37
CA ASN A 92 2.36 0.56 -14.11
C ASN A 92 3.68 0.70 -13.32
N ALA A 93 4.83 0.71 -13.99
CA ALA A 93 6.12 0.91 -13.35
C ALA A 93 6.26 2.33 -12.78
N GLU A 94 5.88 3.37 -13.53
CA GLU A 94 5.93 4.75 -13.03
C GLU A 94 4.91 4.98 -11.91
N TYR A 95 3.74 4.33 -11.98
CA TYR A 95 2.76 4.36 -10.90
C TYR A 95 3.35 3.78 -9.61
N LEU A 96 3.96 2.60 -9.65
CA LEU A 96 4.60 1.99 -8.47
C LEU A 96 5.74 2.85 -7.91
N LYS A 97 6.54 3.47 -8.77
CA LYS A 97 7.61 4.38 -8.36
C LYS A 97 7.06 5.62 -7.67
N THR A 98 6.01 6.24 -8.21
CA THR A 98 5.48 7.51 -7.70
C THR A 98 4.52 7.33 -6.53
N ARG A 99 3.82 6.20 -6.46
CA ARG A 99 2.75 5.94 -5.50
C ARG A 99 3.09 4.90 -4.45
N CYS A 100 4.19 4.19 -4.59
CA CYS A 100 4.59 3.11 -3.69
C CYS A 100 6.12 3.05 -3.48
N ASP A 101 6.87 4.07 -3.93
CA ASP A 101 8.34 4.17 -3.94
C ASP A 101 9.07 2.91 -4.46
N LYS A 102 8.37 2.10 -5.28
CA LYS A 102 8.89 0.86 -5.83
C LYS A 102 9.36 1.10 -7.25
N LYS A 103 10.68 1.22 -7.40
CA LYS A 103 11.33 1.26 -8.71
C LYS A 103 11.45 -0.14 -9.30
N ILE A 104 10.92 -0.33 -10.49
CA ILE A 104 11.01 -1.59 -11.24
C ILE A 104 12.38 -1.66 -11.93
N THR A 105 13.09 -2.76 -11.71
CA THR A 105 14.36 -3.07 -12.37
C THR A 105 14.11 -3.54 -13.81
N VAL A 106 15.16 -3.48 -14.64
CA VAL A 106 15.08 -3.99 -16.03
C VAL A 106 14.73 -5.48 -16.06
N GLY A 107 15.22 -6.26 -15.10
CA GLY A 107 14.87 -7.68 -14.97
C GLY A 107 13.39 -7.89 -14.69
N GLU A 108 12.86 -7.25 -13.64
CA GLU A 108 11.43 -7.31 -13.29
C GLU A 108 10.54 -6.83 -14.44
N PHE A 109 10.96 -5.80 -15.18
CA PHE A 109 10.21 -5.26 -16.32
C PHE A 109 10.13 -6.25 -17.50
N ASN A 110 11.22 -6.93 -17.81
CA ASN A 110 11.32 -7.86 -18.92
C ASN A 110 10.68 -9.23 -18.62
N SER A 111 10.58 -9.61 -17.35
CA SER A 111 9.96 -10.86 -16.91
C SER A 111 8.42 -10.78 -16.78
N ALA A 112 7.87 -9.56 -16.81
CA ALA A 112 6.43 -9.28 -16.70
C ALA A 112 5.61 -9.64 -17.94
#